data_AF-A0A2T9ZMF1-F1
#
_entry.id   AF-A0A2T9ZMF1-F1
#
_cell.length_a   1.000
_cell.length_b   1.000
_cell.length_c   1.000
_cell.angle_alpha   90.00
_cell.angle_beta   90.00
_cell.angle_gamma   90.00
#
_symmetry.space_group_name_H-M   'P 1'
#
loop_
_entity.id
_entity.type
_entity.pdbx_description
1 polymer ?
#
loop_
_entity_poly.entity_id
_entity_poly.type
_entity_poly.pdbx_seq_one_letter_code
_entity_poly.pdbx_strand_id
1 'polypeptide(L)' 'MDKLGLSGGVAKRFLITEITPLLALVGLLLGVFAVLVTPREEEPQINVTFANVFIPFPGATATE' A
#
# COMPACT_ATOMS: atom_id res chain seq x y z
N MET A 1 0.14 1.34 44.82
CA MET A 1 1.09 1.36 43.69
C MET A 1 0.35 0.77 42.51
N ASP A 2 -0.19 1.64 41.66
CA ASP A 2 -1.10 1.20 40.59
C ASP A 2 -0.42 0.20 39.67
N LYS A 3 -1.11 -0.90 39.39
CA LYS A 3 -0.65 -1.87 38.39
C LYS A 3 -0.56 -1.14 37.07
N LEU A 4 0.64 -1.09 36.50
CA LEU A 4 0.84 -0.60 35.14
C LEU A 4 -0.14 -1.31 34.21
N GLY A 5 -0.96 -0.54 33.48
CA GLY A 5 -1.81 -1.06 32.41
C GLY A 5 -0.98 -1.61 31.24
N LEU A 6 -1.64 -2.11 30.20
CA LEU A 6 -1.00 -2.72 29.03
C LEU A 6 0.14 -1.86 28.45
N SER A 7 -0.13 -0.58 28.17
CA SER A 7 0.88 0.35 27.63
C SER A 7 2.05 0.58 28.59
N GLY A 8 1.78 0.68 29.89
CA GLY A 8 2.82 0.85 30.92
C GLY A 8 3.69 -0.39 31.10
N GLY A 9 3.11 -1.58 30.97
CA GLY A 9 3.85 -2.85 30.98
C GLY A 9 4.77 -3.00 29.77
N VAL A 10 4.31 -2.60 28.58
CA VAL A 10 5.13 -2.57 27.36
C VAL A 10 6.25 -1.54 27.51
N ALA A 11 5.92 -0.29 27.88
CA ALA A 11 6.91 0.76 28.07
C ALA A 11 8.02 0.32 29.05
N LYS A 12 7.65 -0.25 30.20
CA LYS A 12 8.63 -0.76 31.19
C LYS A 12 9.58 -1.82 30.61
N ARG A 13 9.11 -2.67 29.68
CA ARG A 13 9.93 -3.69 29.02
C ARG A 13 10.89 -3.13 27.99
N PHE A 14 10.61 -1.98 27.37
CA PHE A 14 11.44 -1.38 26.33
C PHE A 14 12.28 -0.18 26.81
N LEU A 15 12.00 0.35 28.01
CA LEU A 15 12.61 1.58 28.53
C LEU A 15 14.13 1.49 28.72
N ILE A 16 14.64 0.34 29.16
CA ILE A 16 16.08 0.13 29.44
C ILE A 16 16.75 -0.90 28.52
N THR A 17 16.06 -1.36 27.48
CA THR A 17 16.57 -2.44 26.65
C THR A 17 17.34 -1.91 25.45
N GLU A 18 18.53 -2.47 25.23
CA GLU A 18 19.40 -2.14 24.11
C GLU A 18 18.81 -2.57 22.75
N ILE A 19 17.80 -3.45 22.76
CA ILE A 19 17.09 -3.89 21.55
C ILE A 19 16.12 -2.81 21.01
N THR A 20 15.63 -1.90 21.85
CA THR A 20 14.70 -0.84 21.43
C THR A 20 15.25 0.04 20.29
N PRO A 21 16.47 0.61 20.37
CA PRO A 21 17.03 1.38 19.27
C PRO A 21 17.28 0.53 18.02
N LEU A 22 17.64 -0.75 18.16
CA LEU A 22 17.81 -1.66 17.02
C LEU A 22 16.49 -1.91 16.29
N LEU A 23 15.40 -2.16 17.02
CA LEU A 23 14.06 -2.33 16.44
C LEU A 23 13.57 -1.04 15.77
N ALA A 24 13.84 0.12 16.37
CA ALA A 24 13.52 1.40 15.77
C ALA A 24 14.27 1.60 14.44
N LEU A 25 15.57 1.27 14.40
CA LEU A 25 16.39 1.34 13.20
C LEU A 25 15.87 0.39 12.11
N VAL A 26 15.59 -0.87 12.46
CA VAL A 26 15.03 -1.85 11.52
C VAL A 26 13.69 -1.39 10.97
N GLY A 27 12.79 -0.88 11.83
CA GLY A 27 11.50 -0.34 11.39
C GLY A 27 11.65 0.84 10.42
N LEU A 28 12.60 1.74 10.70
CA LEU A 28 12.93 2.85 9.81
C LEU A 28 13.48 2.36 8.46
N LEU A 29 14.42 1.40 8.47
CA LEU A 29 14.98 0.82 7.26
C LEU A 29 13.92 0.09 6.42
N LEU A 30 13.00 -0.63 7.06
CA LEU A 30 11.86 -1.26 6.37
C LEU A 30 10.93 -0.22 5.76
N GLY A 31 10.70 0.91 6.42
CA GLY A 31 9.92 2.03 5.88
C GLY A 31 10.58 2.65 4.64
N VAL A 32 11.89 2.92 4.72
CA VAL A 32 12.67 3.41 3.56
C VAL A 32 12.63 2.40 2.42
N PHE A 33 12.84 1.12 2.71
CA PHE A 33 12.75 0.05 1.72
C PHE A 33 11.38 0.01 1.05
N ALA A 34 10.29 0.12 1.82
CA ALA A 34 8.93 0.14 1.29
C ALA A 34 8.73 1.31 0.31
N VAL A 35 9.22 2.51 0.64
CA VAL A 35 9.12 3.67 -0.27
C VAL A 35 9.93 3.46 -1.55
N LEU A 36 11.11 2.84 -1.46
CA LEU A 36 11.97 2.59 -2.61
C LEU A 36 11.44 1.49 -3.54
N VAL A 37 10.79 0.46 -2.98
CA VAL A 37 10.33 -0.72 -3.73
C VAL A 37 8.89 -0.59 -4.22
N THR A 38 8.03 0.16 -3.52
CA THR A 38 6.63 0.32 -3.92
C THR A 38 6.55 1.05 -5.26
N PRO A 39 6.01 0.41 -6.32
CA PRO A 39 5.87 1.06 -7.62
C PRO A 39 4.95 2.28 -7.51
N ARG A 40 5.35 3.38 -8.13
CA ARG A 40 4.51 4.56 -8.27
C ARG A 40 3.89 4.54 -9.66
N GLU A 41 2.57 4.42 -9.75
CA GLU A 41 1.84 4.66 -10.99
C GLU A 41 1.33 6.11 -10.99
N GLU A 42 1.98 6.98 -11.76
CA GLU A 42 1.59 8.40 -11.89
C GLU A 42 0.28 8.55 -12.66
N GLU A 43 0.08 7.68 -13.64
CA GLU A 43 -1.18 7.49 -14.34
C GLU A 43 -1.67 6.08 -14.00
N PRO A 44 -2.53 5.93 -12.97
CA PRO A 44 -3.06 4.62 -12.63
C PRO A 44 -3.66 4.03 -13.90
N GLN A 45 -3.19 2.87 -14.31
CA GLN A 45 -3.65 2.25 -15.55
C GLN A 45 -5.12 1.84 -15.37
N ILE A 46 -6.04 2.72 -15.80
CA ILE A 46 -7.48 2.46 -15.76
C ILE A 46 -7.82 1.55 -16.93
N ASN A 47 -7.72 0.23 -16.72
CA ASN A 47 -8.27 -0.74 -17.66
C ASN A 47 -9.78 -0.87 -17.44
N VAL A 48 -10.53 -0.06 -18.18
CA VAL A 48 -11.98 -0.22 -18.30
C VAL A 48 -12.27 -1.40 -19.22
N THR A 49 -13.05 -2.36 -18.73
CA THR A 49 -13.49 -3.52 -19.50
C THR A 49 -14.39 -3.06 -20.64
N PHE A 50 -13.84 -3.00 -21.85
CA PHE A 50 -14.59 -2.71 -23.07
C PHE A 50 -14.81 -3.98 -23.89
N ALA A 51 -16.05 -4.17 -24.35
CA ALA A 51 -16.39 -5.13 -25.38
C ALA A 51 -16.91 -4.35 -26.60
N ASN A 52 -16.17 -4.40 -27.71
CA ASN A 52 -16.62 -3.81 -28.97
C ASN A 52 -17.44 -4.84 -29.74
N VAL A 53 -18.69 -4.49 -30.07
CA VAL A 53 -19.54 -5.31 -30.95
C VAL A 53 -19.54 -4.66 -32.33
N PHE A 54 -18.82 -5.28 -33.26
CA PHE A 54 -18.83 -4.85 -34.66
C PHE A 54 -19.80 -5.72 -35.45
N ILE A 55 -20.83 -5.10 -36.04
CA ILE A 55 -21.76 -5.75 -36.97
C ILE A 55 -21.41 -5.26 -38.37
N PRO A 56 -20.79 -6.09 -39.23
CA PRO A 56 -20.50 -5.69 -40.61
C PRO A 56 -21.83 -5.61 -41.38
N PHE A 57 -22.14 -4.44 -41.93
CA PHE A 57 -23.30 -4.23 -42.80
C PHE A 57 -22.89 -3.60 -44.14
N PRO A 58 -22.20 -4.38 -45.01
CA PRO A 58 -21.71 -3.86 -46.28
C PRO A 58 -22.88 -3.51 -47.22
N GLY A 59 -22.90 -2.28 -47.73
CA GLY A 59 -23.89 -1.80 -48.70
C GLY A 59 -25.03 -0.94 -48.13
N ALA A 60 -25.10 -0.76 -46.82
CA ALA A 60 -26.08 0.13 -46.18
C ALA A 60 -25.64 1.60 -46.22
N THR A 61 -26.61 2.50 -46.36
CA THR A 61 -26.37 3.95 -46.34
C THR A 61 -26.43 4.48 -44.90
N ALA A 62 -25.77 5.61 -44.61
CA ALA A 62 -25.74 6.18 -43.26
C ALA A 62 -27.11 6.68 -42.74
N THR A 63 -28.15 6.65 -43.58
CA THR A 63 -29.51 7.12 -43.27
C THR A 63 -30.45 5.99 -42.84
N GLU A 64 -30.04 4.72 -42.98
CA GLU A 64 -30.74 3.53 -42.47
C GLU A 64 -30.09 3.01 -41.18
#